data_AF-A0A845FH70-F1
#
_entry.id   AF-A0A845FH70-F1
#
_cell.length_a   1.000
_cell.length_b   1.000
_cell.length_c   1.000
_cell.angle_alpha   90.00
_cell.angle_beta   90.00
_cell.angle_gamma   90.00
#
_symmetry.space_group_name_H-M   'P 1'
#
loop_
_entity.id
_entity.type
_entity.pdbx_description
1 polymer ?
#
loop_
_entity_poly.entity_id
_entity_poly.type
_entity_poly.pdbx_seq_one_letter_code
_entity_poly.pdbx_strand_id
1 'polypeptide(L)'
;MEKSNEKWIILSGICFLVGVALWLPNFILQYGYGFWILTFIINPVGAVFGYLGKSKFGIISNIIMTFSFFIIMFVGYYLAAFFA
;
A
#
# COMPACT_ATOMS: atom_id res chain seq x y z
N MET A 1 -18.65 3.79 -18.07
CA MET A 1 -18.54 3.14 -16.75
C MET A 1 -19.72 3.58 -15.92
N GLU A 2 -20.38 2.66 -15.19
CA GLU A 2 -21.46 3.02 -14.27
C GLU A 2 -20.92 3.92 -13.16
N LYS A 3 -21.58 5.05 -12.87
CA LYS A 3 -21.10 6.10 -11.96
C LYS A 3 -20.79 5.58 -10.53
N SER A 4 -21.41 4.47 -10.13
CA SER A 4 -21.13 3.77 -8.87
C SER A 4 -19.72 3.18 -8.82
N ASN A 5 -19.25 2.58 -9.93
CA ASN A 5 -17.95 1.93 -10.00
C ASN A 5 -16.80 2.93 -9.86
N GLU A 6 -16.96 4.13 -10.41
CA GLU A 6 -15.96 5.19 -10.35
C GLU A 6 -15.66 5.62 -8.90
N LYS A 7 -16.68 5.71 -8.04
CA LYS A 7 -16.51 6.03 -6.61
C LYS A 7 -15.66 4.98 -5.90
N TRP A 8 -15.92 3.70 -6.16
CA TRP A 8 -15.15 2.60 -5.57
C TRP A 8 -13.70 2.58 -6.06
N ILE A 9 -13.46 2.90 -7.34
CA ILE A 9 -12.11 3.03 -7.89
C ILE A 9 -11.37 4.19 -7.21
N ILE A 10 -12.03 5.34 -7.03
CA ILE A 10 -11.43 6.50 -6.34
C ILE A 10 -11.09 6.13 -4.89
N LEU A 11 -12.01 5.49 -4.16
CA LEU A 11 -11.77 5.03 -2.79
C LEU A 11 -10.61 4.04 -2.70
N SER A 12 -10.53 3.08 -3.64
CA SER A 12 -9.41 2.14 -3.75
C SER A 12 -8.07 2.88 -3.97
N GLY A 13 -8.08 3.91 -4.82
CA GLY A 13 -6.93 4.79 -5.07
C GLY A 13 -6.52 5.59 -3.84
N ILE A 14 -7.49 6.13 -3.09
CA ILE A 14 -7.22 6.84 -1.83
C ILE A 14 -6.58 5.90 -0.81
N CYS A 15 -7.11 4.69 -0.63
CA CYS A 15 -6.51 3.69 0.26
C CYS A 15 -5.07 3.34 -0.13
N PHE A 16 -4.79 3.22 -1.43
CA PHE A 16 -3.43 3.01 -1.91
C PHE A 16 -2.51 4.18 -1.56
N LEU A 17 -2.92 5.42 -1.87
CA LEU A 17 -2.15 6.64 -1.57
C LEU A 17 -1.92 6.83 -0.07
N VAL A 18 -2.92 6.55 0.77
CA VAL A 18 -2.77 6.57 2.23
C VAL A 18 -1.76 5.51 2.66
N GLY A 19 -1.82 4.31 2.10
CA GLY A 19 -0.79 3.28 2.33
C GLY A 19 0.62 3.79 2.04
N VAL A 20 0.82 4.49 0.91
CA VAL A 20 2.12 5.08 0.54
C VAL A 20 2.52 6.18 1.52
N ALA A 21 1.57 7.03 1.94
CA ALA A 21 1.83 8.07 2.92
C ALA A 21 2.21 7.52 4.31
N LEU A 22 1.72 6.33 4.68
CA LEU A 22 2.11 5.68 5.94
C LEU A 22 3.59 5.24 5.98
N TRP A 23 4.24 5.14 4.82
CA TRP A 23 5.67 4.90 4.73
C TRP A 23 6.53 6.16 4.88
N LEU A 24 5.98 7.35 4.64
CA LEU A 24 6.73 8.61 4.72
C LEU A 24 7.44 8.79 6.08
N PRO A 25 6.79 8.56 7.24
CA PRO A 25 7.45 8.66 8.53
C PRO A 25 8.67 7.73 8.64
N ASN A 26 8.58 6.52 8.08
CA ASN A 26 9.66 5.53 8.16
C ASN A 26 10.88 5.97 7.33
N PHE A 27 10.66 6.58 6.16
CA PHE A 27 11.74 7.06 5.29
C PHE A 27 12.31 8.42 5.70
N ILE A 28 11.48 9.35 6.17
CA ILE A 28 11.88 10.73 6.48
C ILE A 28 12.39 10.87 7.91
N LEU A 29 11.65 10.31 8.88
CA LEU A 29 11.97 10.51 10.30
C LEU A 29 12.95 9.45 10.82
N GLN A 30 13.21 8.39 10.04
CA GLN A 30 14.06 7.24 10.38
C GLN A 30 13.77 6.60 11.75
N TYR A 31 12.60 6.89 12.31
CA TYR A 31 12.11 6.32 13.55
C TYR A 31 11.06 5.27 13.23
N GLY A 32 11.26 4.06 13.76
CA GLY A 32 10.39 2.90 13.58
C GLY A 32 9.07 2.98 14.34
N TYR A 33 8.30 4.07 14.18
CA TYR A 33 7.00 4.25 14.84
C TYR A 33 5.91 3.27 14.36
N GLY A 34 6.23 2.33 13.45
CA GLY A 34 5.30 1.28 13.05
C GLY A 34 4.07 1.77 12.29
N PHE A 35 4.02 3.03 11.84
CA PHE A 35 2.88 3.57 11.07
C PHE A 35 2.56 2.76 9.81
N TRP A 36 3.58 2.16 9.19
CA TRP A 36 3.44 1.25 8.06
C TRP A 36 2.56 0.02 8.40
N ILE A 37 2.36 -0.35 9.68
CA ILE A 37 1.51 -1.48 10.07
C ILE A 37 0.04 -1.25 9.71
N LEU A 38 -0.38 0.02 9.62
CA LEU A 38 -1.73 0.38 9.20
C LEU A 38 -1.99 0.02 7.73
N THR A 39 -0.95 -0.24 6.92
CA THR A 39 -1.11 -0.77 5.56
C THR A 39 -1.78 -2.14 5.57
N PHE A 40 -1.58 -2.97 6.61
CA PHE A 40 -2.28 -4.26 6.77
C PHE A 40 -3.78 -4.14 7.02
N ILE A 41 -4.29 -2.94 7.31
CA ILE A 41 -5.72 -2.68 7.51
C ILE A 41 -6.28 -1.88 6.33
N ILE A 42 -5.64 -0.75 6.02
CA ILE A 42 -6.13 0.19 5.01
C ILE A 42 -6.06 -0.40 3.60
N ASN A 43 -4.99 -1.13 3.26
CA ASN A 43 -4.82 -1.63 1.91
C ASN A 43 -5.67 -2.87 1.60
N PRO A 44 -5.91 -3.83 2.51
CA PRO A 44 -6.93 -4.85 2.26
C PRO A 44 -8.33 -4.26 2.03
N VAL A 45 -8.70 -3.21 2.77
CA VAL A 45 -9.95 -2.46 2.52
C VAL A 45 -9.92 -1.80 1.13
N GLY A 46 -8.80 -1.19 0.76
CA GLY A 46 -8.59 -0.64 -0.58
C GLY A 46 -8.69 -1.68 -1.71
N ALA A 47 -8.22 -2.91 -1.46
CA ALA A 47 -8.36 -4.03 -2.39
C ALA A 47 -9.82 -4.46 -2.55
N VAL A 48 -10.60 -4.49 -1.46
CA VAL A 48 -12.05 -4.73 -1.50
C VAL A 48 -12.75 -3.64 -2.30
N PHE A 49 -12.40 -2.37 -2.11
CA PHE A 49 -12.93 -1.27 -2.94
C PHE A 49 -12.53 -1.42 -4.42
N GLY A 50 -11.32 -1.88 -4.70
CA GLY A 50 -10.87 -2.20 -6.06
C GLY A 50 -11.71 -3.30 -6.70
N TYR A 51 -12.07 -4.33 -5.92
CA TYR A 51 -12.96 -5.41 -6.34
C TYR A 51 -14.38 -4.90 -6.63
N LEU A 52 -14.97 -4.12 -5.73
CA LEU A 52 -16.29 -3.50 -5.92
C LEU A 52 -16.32 -2.56 -7.12
N GLY A 53 -15.23 -1.82 -7.36
CA GLY A 53 -15.05 -0.95 -8.53
C GLY A 53 -14.65 -1.68 -9.82
N LYS A 54 -14.51 -3.02 -9.80
CA LYS A 54 -14.03 -3.84 -10.93
C LYS A 54 -12.67 -3.39 -11.49
N SER A 55 -11.82 -2.80 -10.65
CA SER A 55 -10.48 -2.34 -11.03
C SER A 55 -9.42 -3.36 -10.61
N LYS A 56 -8.93 -4.13 -11.59
CA LYS A 56 -7.79 -5.04 -11.37
C LYS A 56 -6.58 -4.31 -10.83
N PHE A 57 -6.32 -3.10 -11.33
CA PHE A 57 -5.21 -2.27 -10.87
C PHE A 57 -5.37 -1.91 -9.39
N GLY A 58 -6.57 -1.46 -8.96
CA GLY A 58 -6.84 -1.11 -7.56
C GLY A 58 -6.72 -2.29 -6.60
N ILE A 59 -7.08 -3.50 -7.03
CA ILE A 59 -6.88 -4.73 -6.25
C ILE A 59 -5.39 -5.03 -6.10
N ILE A 60 -4.67 -5.11 -7.22
CA ILE A 60 -3.27 -5.52 -7.25
C ILE A 60 -2.39 -4.53 -6.50
N SER A 61 -2.57 -3.22 -6.74
CA SER A 61 -1.76 -2.18 -6.09
C SER A 61 -1.93 -2.20 -4.57
N ASN A 62 -3.17 -2.38 -4.09
CA ASN A 62 -3.44 -2.48 -2.67
C ASN A 62 -2.92 -3.79 -2.06
N ILE A 63 -3.01 -4.93 -2.73
CA ILE A 63 -2.41 -6.19 -2.24
C ILE A 63 -0.89 -6.05 -2.12
N ILE A 64 -0.23 -5.52 -3.16
CA ILE A 64 1.22 -5.26 -3.11
C ILE A 64 1.55 -4.33 -1.95
N MET A 65 0.73 -3.30 -1.73
CA MET A 65 0.93 -2.35 -0.65
C MET A 65 0.78 -2.97 0.74
N THR A 66 -0.16 -3.90 0.93
CA THR A 66 -0.29 -4.70 2.15
C THR A 66 1.00 -5.46 2.47
N PHE A 67 1.62 -6.08 1.46
CA PHE A 67 2.86 -6.84 1.63
C PHE A 67 4.14 -5.99 1.46
N SER A 68 4.00 -4.67 1.28
CA SER A 68 5.12 -3.77 0.98
C SER A 68 6.20 -3.82 2.03
N PHE A 69 5.86 -4.03 3.31
CA PHE A 69 6.83 -4.15 4.39
C PHE A 69 7.82 -5.28 4.16
N PHE A 70 7.33 -6.48 3.89
CA PHE A 70 8.20 -7.63 3.67
C PHE A 70 9.09 -7.42 2.43
N ILE A 71 8.52 -6.85 1.37
CA ILE A 71 9.24 -6.57 0.13
C ILE A 71 10.36 -5.55 0.37
N ILE A 72 10.03 -4.40 0.97
CA ILE A 72 10.98 -3.31 1.20
C ILE A 72 12.09 -3.75 2.17
N MET A 73 11.73 -4.43 3.27
CA MET A 73 12.73 -4.90 4.24
C MET A 73 13.66 -5.95 3.64
N PHE A 74 13.13 -6.90 2.87
CA PHE A 74 13.95 -7.91 2.19
C PHE A 74 14.94 -7.25 1.23
N VAL A 75 14.46 -6.37 0.36
CA VAL A 75 15.32 -5.66 -0.61
C VAL A 75 16.34 -4.78 0.10
N GLY A 76 15.94 -4.06 1.14
CA GLY A 76 16.82 -3.20 1.92
C GLY A 76 17.98 -3.97 2.56
N TYR A 77 17.69 -5.09 3.23
CA TYR A 77 18.73 -5.93 3.83
C TYR A 77 19.58 -6.66 2.80
N TYR A 78 18.98 -7.13 1.69
CA TYR A 78 19.73 -7.75 0.61
C TYR A 78 20.75 -6.78 0.03
N LEU A 79 20.34 -5.55 -0.29
CA LEU A 79 21.27 -4.52 -0.78
C LEU A 79 22.33 -4.18 0.28
N ALA A 80 21.96 -4.05 1.55
CA ALA A 80 22.93 -3.82 2.62
C ALA A 80 23.97 -4.95 2.70
N ALA A 81 23.58 -6.21 2.54
CA ALA A 81 24.52 -7.33 2.61
C ALA A 81 25.48 -7.44 1.41
N PHE A 82 25.08 -6.94 0.23
CA PHE A 82 25.92 -6.97 -0.97
C PHE A 82 26.81 -5.72 -1.13
N PHE A 83 26.40 -4.58 -0.58
CA PHE A 83 27.07 -3.30 -0.74
C PHE A 83 27.71 -2.73 0.55
N ALA A 84 27.54 -3.39 1.70
CA ALA A 84 28.27 -3.08 2.94
C ALA A 84 29.48 -4.01 3.10
#